data_AF-A0A1M7T7Q1-F1
#
_entry.id   AF-A0A1M7T7Q1-F1
#
_cell.length_a   1.000
_cell.length_b   1.000
_cell.length_c   1.000
_cell.angle_alpha   90.00
_cell.angle_beta   90.00
_cell.angle_gamma   90.00
#
_symmetry.space_group_name_H-M   'P 1'
#
loop_
_entity.id
_entity.type
_entity.pdbx_description
1 polymer ?
#
loop_
_entity_poly.entity_id
_entity_poly.type
_entity_poly.pdbx_seq_one_letter_code
_entity_poly.pdbx_strand_id
1 'polypeptide(L)'
;MLPATKINEINEPLFECFINLDTLTEVQIYKYNQEIDKLAKANKEGALLAHALLCAIQNKNEEAVNAVMSVVNIANHKASFLNSMKILRHLGRMYKLHEVACLGFKKYPTDKVIINDVIESSLATEDAVTLELALEHWHKLFNQPHPSELIFYLEEKIANETKATKQEPEEIDEALGQVLNLSENNLFESAILSKRMKKLAQDLADEINCDD
;
A
#
# COMPACT_ATOMS: atom_id res chain seq x y z
N MET A 1 13.59 -5.98 3.36
CA MET A 1 13.76 -5.95 1.89
C MET A 1 13.15 -7.22 1.28
N LEU A 2 12.18 -7.10 0.38
CA LEU A 2 11.63 -8.24 -0.38
C LEU A 2 12.29 -8.29 -1.77
N PRO A 3 13.15 -9.28 -2.07
CA PRO A 3 13.61 -9.51 -3.43
C PRO A 3 12.56 -10.37 -4.14
N ALA A 4 11.75 -9.77 -5.01
CA ALA A 4 10.87 -10.49 -5.92
C ALA A 4 10.91 -9.89 -7.34
N THR A 5 12.08 -9.43 -7.76
CA THR A 5 12.32 -8.73 -9.03
C THR A 5 12.80 -9.61 -10.18
N LYS A 6 12.90 -10.93 -10.02
CA LYS A 6 13.35 -11.82 -11.13
C LYS A 6 12.22 -12.61 -11.77
N ILE A 7 11.11 -11.96 -12.14
CA ILE A 7 10.21 -12.56 -13.13
C ILE A 7 10.91 -12.59 -14.51
N ASN A 8 11.69 -11.55 -14.82
CA ASN A 8 12.59 -11.46 -15.97
C ASN A 8 13.61 -10.32 -15.77
N GLU A 9 14.61 -10.24 -16.66
CA GLU A 9 15.73 -9.30 -16.57
C GLU A 9 15.37 -7.83 -16.84
N ILE A 10 14.25 -7.55 -17.53
CA ILE A 10 13.85 -6.16 -17.86
C ILE A 10 12.94 -5.53 -16.79
N ASN A 11 12.24 -6.34 -16.00
CA ASN A 11 11.32 -5.86 -14.95
C ASN A 11 12.04 -5.11 -13.84
N GLU A 12 13.24 -5.55 -13.45
CA GLU A 12 13.99 -4.94 -12.35
C GLU A 12 14.43 -3.50 -12.68
N PRO A 13 15.08 -3.23 -13.83
CA PRO A 13 15.35 -1.86 -14.27
C PRO A 13 14.10 -0.99 -14.44
N LEU A 14 13.01 -1.55 -14.96
CA LEU A 14 11.75 -0.81 -15.12
C LEU A 14 11.10 -0.48 -13.77
N PHE A 15 11.19 -1.37 -12.79
CA PHE A 15 10.71 -1.10 -11.44
C PHE A 15 11.51 0.00 -10.76
N GLU A 16 12.84 -0.01 -10.89
CA GLU A 16 13.71 1.03 -10.34
C GLU A 16 13.35 2.40 -10.96
N CYS A 17 13.25 2.46 -12.27
CA CYS A 17 12.83 3.65 -13.01
C CYS A 17 11.45 4.15 -12.54
N PHE A 18 10.49 3.25 -12.39
CA PHE A 18 9.13 3.58 -11.92
C PHE A 18 9.11 4.12 -10.48
N ILE A 19 9.84 3.48 -9.56
CA ILE A 19 9.88 3.88 -8.13
C ILE A 19 10.58 5.23 -7.97
N ASN A 20 11.66 5.47 -8.72
CA ASN A 20 12.41 6.72 -8.68
C ASN A 20 11.73 7.86 -9.46
N LEU A 21 10.59 7.59 -10.13
CA LEU A 21 9.89 8.54 -10.99
C LEU A 21 10.79 9.07 -12.12
N ASP A 22 11.70 8.23 -12.60
CA ASP A 22 12.61 8.54 -13.69
C ASP A 22 11.85 8.61 -15.02
N THR A 23 12.35 9.43 -15.93
CA THR A 23 11.84 9.48 -17.31
C THR A 23 12.74 8.70 -18.25
N LEU A 24 12.12 8.04 -19.23
CA LEU A 24 12.84 7.33 -20.27
C LEU A 24 12.82 8.16 -21.56
N THR A 25 13.96 8.20 -22.25
CA THR A 25 14.05 8.74 -23.60
C THR A 25 13.26 7.90 -24.59
N GLU A 26 12.87 8.47 -25.73
CA GLU A 26 12.17 7.75 -26.80
C GLU A 26 12.95 6.51 -27.27
N VAL A 27 14.28 6.59 -27.32
CA VAL A 27 15.16 5.47 -27.69
C VAL A 27 15.09 4.34 -26.65
N GLN A 28 15.07 4.67 -25.35
CA GLN A 28 14.93 3.68 -24.28
C GLN A 28 13.55 3.03 -24.32
N ILE A 29 12.49 3.83 -24.51
CA ILE A 29 11.12 3.34 -24.66
C ILE A 29 11.02 2.35 -25.82
N TYR A 30 11.58 2.70 -26.98
CA TYR A 30 11.59 1.84 -28.15
C TYR A 30 12.31 0.51 -27.87
N LYS A 31 13.47 0.55 -27.21
CA LYS A 31 14.21 -0.65 -26.81
C LYS A 31 13.39 -1.53 -25.86
N TYR A 32 12.78 -0.95 -24.83
CA TYR A 32 11.95 -1.72 -23.90
C TYR A 32 10.73 -2.35 -24.58
N ASN A 33 10.07 -1.65 -25.50
CA ASN A 33 8.97 -2.25 -26.29
C ASN A 33 9.45 -3.48 -27.09
N GLN A 34 10.61 -3.40 -27.74
CA GLN A 34 11.17 -4.55 -28.46
C GLN A 34 11.47 -5.74 -27.53
N GLU A 35 12.03 -5.49 -26.35
CA GLU A 35 12.29 -6.55 -25.37
C GLU A 35 11.00 -7.14 -24.79
N ILE A 36 9.98 -6.32 -24.55
CA ILE A 36 8.64 -6.77 -24.14
C ILE A 36 8.03 -7.69 -25.20
N ASP A 37 8.11 -7.33 -26.48
CA ASP A 37 7.58 -8.14 -27.59
C ASP A 37 8.30 -9.49 -27.72
N LYS A 38 9.62 -9.52 -27.52
CA LYS A 38 10.40 -10.77 -27.46
C LYS A 38 9.96 -11.61 -26.27
N LEU A 39 9.81 -10.99 -25.11
CA LEU A 39 9.44 -11.65 -23.87
C LEU A 39 8.01 -12.21 -23.94
N ALA A 40 7.08 -11.52 -24.60
CA ALA A 40 5.68 -11.96 -24.72
C ALA A 40 5.53 -13.35 -25.35
N LYS A 41 6.51 -13.77 -26.16
CA LYS A 41 6.55 -15.11 -26.79
C LYS A 41 7.00 -16.21 -25.83
N ALA A 42 7.77 -15.88 -24.79
CA ALA A 42 8.38 -16.84 -23.87
C ALA A 42 7.73 -16.81 -22.47
N ASN A 43 7.41 -15.62 -21.96
CA ASN A 43 6.83 -15.39 -20.65
C ASN A 43 5.80 -14.25 -20.72
N LYS A 44 4.55 -14.61 -20.96
CA LYS A 44 3.43 -13.66 -21.09
C LYS A 44 3.19 -12.85 -19.81
N GLU A 45 3.31 -13.48 -18.64
CA GLU A 45 3.12 -12.85 -17.33
C GLU A 45 4.18 -11.77 -17.09
N GLY A 46 5.45 -12.10 -17.35
CA GLY A 46 6.55 -11.16 -17.28
C GLY A 46 6.44 -10.00 -18.27
N ALA A 47 6.01 -10.27 -19.50
CA ALA A 47 5.84 -9.25 -20.54
C ALA A 47 4.72 -8.25 -20.20
N LEU A 48 3.58 -8.75 -19.69
CA LEU A 48 2.48 -7.88 -19.26
C LEU A 48 2.90 -6.99 -18.08
N LEU A 49 3.70 -7.51 -17.15
CA LEU A 49 4.21 -6.72 -16.03
C LEU A 49 5.20 -5.64 -16.50
N ALA A 50 6.12 -5.98 -17.40
CA ALA A 50 7.02 -5.01 -18.03
C ALA A 50 6.23 -3.91 -18.78
N HIS A 51 5.18 -4.30 -19.50
CA HIS A 51 4.31 -3.37 -20.19
C HIS A 51 3.57 -2.43 -19.22
N ALA A 52 3.05 -2.97 -18.11
CA ALA A 52 2.40 -2.16 -17.07
C ALA A 52 3.35 -1.09 -16.50
N LEU A 53 4.59 -1.46 -16.18
CA LEU A 53 5.62 -0.54 -15.69
C LEU A 53 5.97 0.53 -16.74
N LEU A 54 6.18 0.12 -18.00
CA LEU A 54 6.53 1.05 -19.06
C LEU A 54 5.41 2.07 -19.33
N CYS A 55 4.14 1.64 -19.29
CA CYS A 55 3.00 2.54 -19.36
C CYS A 55 2.98 3.50 -18.15
N ALA A 56 3.21 3.00 -16.94
CA ALA A 56 3.22 3.82 -15.74
C ALA A 56 4.32 4.90 -15.78
N ILE A 57 5.54 4.55 -16.22
CA ILE A 57 6.65 5.49 -16.42
C ILE A 57 6.29 6.58 -17.46
N GLN A 58 5.52 6.22 -18.48
CA GLN A 58 5.02 7.15 -19.51
C GLN A 58 3.79 7.97 -19.05
N ASN A 59 3.39 7.86 -17.79
CA ASN A 59 2.18 8.46 -17.23
C ASN A 59 0.88 8.04 -17.95
N LYS A 60 0.90 6.86 -18.58
CA LYS A 60 -0.23 6.19 -19.22
C LYS A 60 -0.96 5.32 -18.19
N ASN A 61 -1.58 6.00 -17.23
CA ASN A 61 -2.05 5.37 -16.00
C ASN A 61 -3.17 4.35 -16.24
N GLU A 62 -4.10 4.63 -17.14
CA GLU A 62 -5.19 3.70 -17.45
C GLU A 62 -4.69 2.46 -18.21
N GLU A 63 -3.77 2.62 -19.16
CA GLU A 63 -3.12 1.47 -19.80
C GLU A 63 -2.31 0.64 -18.80
N ALA A 64 -1.59 1.29 -17.87
CA ALA A 64 -0.85 0.60 -16.82
C ALA A 64 -1.78 -0.24 -15.93
N VAL A 65 -2.91 0.32 -15.50
CA VAL A 65 -3.91 -0.40 -14.70
C VAL A 65 -4.50 -1.58 -15.46
N ASN A 66 -4.86 -1.39 -16.73
CA ASN A 66 -5.40 -2.47 -17.57
C ASN A 66 -4.38 -3.61 -17.77
N ALA A 67 -3.10 -3.26 -17.95
CA ALA A 67 -2.01 -4.22 -18.03
C ALA A 67 -1.83 -4.97 -16.71
N VAL A 68 -1.87 -4.28 -15.56
CA VAL A 68 -1.85 -4.92 -14.23
C VAL A 68 -2.98 -5.93 -14.07
N MET A 69 -4.22 -5.55 -14.40
CA MET A 69 -5.35 -6.48 -14.28
C MET A 69 -5.18 -7.69 -15.20
N SER A 70 -4.59 -7.49 -16.38
CA SER A 70 -4.24 -8.59 -17.29
C SER A 70 -3.17 -9.52 -16.70
N VAL A 71 -2.17 -8.99 -15.99
CA VAL A 71 -1.20 -9.79 -15.23
C VAL A 71 -1.94 -10.64 -14.19
N VAL A 72 -2.78 -10.02 -13.35
CA VAL A 72 -3.47 -10.68 -12.24
C VAL A 72 -4.37 -11.83 -12.74
N ASN A 73 -5.05 -11.63 -13.87
CA ASN A 73 -5.91 -12.66 -14.47
C ASN A 73 -5.17 -13.92 -14.92
N ILE A 74 -3.88 -13.82 -15.21
CA ILE A 74 -3.05 -14.97 -15.65
C ILE A 74 -1.95 -15.32 -14.65
N ALA A 75 -1.89 -14.62 -13.51
CA ALA A 75 -0.77 -14.68 -12.58
C ALA A 75 -0.66 -16.07 -11.96
N ASN A 76 0.41 -16.79 -12.29
CA ASN A 76 0.70 -18.09 -11.70
C ASN A 76 1.60 -17.95 -10.47
N HIS A 77 2.34 -16.84 -10.36
CA HIS A 77 3.32 -16.62 -9.32
C HIS A 77 2.88 -15.54 -8.32
N LYS A 78 3.21 -15.78 -7.05
CA LYS A 78 3.01 -14.81 -5.97
C LYS A 78 3.67 -13.46 -6.27
N ALA A 79 4.85 -13.48 -6.87
CA ALA A 79 5.61 -12.29 -7.24
C ALA A 79 4.79 -11.34 -8.13
N SER A 80 3.96 -11.87 -9.02
CA SER A 80 3.14 -11.06 -9.91
C SER A 80 2.01 -10.35 -9.18
N PHE A 81 1.38 -11.00 -8.18
CA PHE A 81 0.44 -10.32 -7.30
C PHE A 81 1.11 -9.17 -6.54
N LEU A 82 2.26 -9.45 -5.89
CA LEU A 82 2.99 -8.44 -5.13
C LEU A 82 3.43 -7.25 -6.00
N ASN A 83 3.93 -7.53 -7.21
CA ASN A 83 4.38 -6.49 -8.13
C ASN A 83 3.20 -5.69 -8.69
N SER A 84 2.08 -6.33 -9.03
CA SER A 84 0.83 -5.67 -9.42
C SER A 84 0.30 -4.73 -8.33
N MET A 85 0.31 -5.17 -7.07
CA MET A 85 -0.14 -4.35 -5.93
C MET A 85 0.78 -3.13 -5.72
N LYS A 86 2.10 -3.29 -5.84
CA LYS A 86 3.04 -2.16 -5.80
C LYS A 86 2.73 -1.12 -6.87
N ILE A 87 2.50 -1.55 -8.12
CA ILE A 87 2.17 -0.62 -9.21
C ILE A 87 0.89 0.14 -8.89
N LEU A 88 -0.19 -0.55 -8.51
CA LEU A 88 -1.48 0.08 -8.20
C LEU A 88 -1.40 1.06 -7.01
N ARG A 89 -0.59 0.72 -6.00
CA ARG A 89 -0.31 1.59 -4.85
C ARG A 89 0.37 2.88 -5.28
N HIS A 90 1.43 2.80 -6.08
CA HIS A 90 2.14 3.97 -6.60
C HIS A 90 1.27 4.83 -7.52
N LEU A 91 0.36 4.21 -8.28
CA LEU A 91 -0.63 4.93 -9.11
C LEU A 91 -1.82 5.51 -8.32
N GLY A 92 -1.88 5.30 -7.00
CA GLY A 92 -2.98 5.74 -6.14
C GLY A 92 -4.33 5.06 -6.44
N ARG A 93 -4.32 3.89 -7.06
CA ARG A 93 -5.53 3.16 -7.48
C ARG A 93 -6.01 2.21 -6.38
N MET A 94 -6.44 2.77 -5.24
CA MET A 94 -6.71 2.01 -4.01
C MET A 94 -7.84 0.98 -4.14
N TYR A 95 -8.93 1.29 -4.86
CA TYR A 95 -9.99 0.29 -5.11
C TYR A 95 -9.50 -0.90 -5.94
N LYS A 96 -8.62 -0.65 -6.92
CA LYS A 96 -8.02 -1.74 -7.73
C LYS A 96 -6.97 -2.50 -6.94
N LEU A 97 -6.17 -1.80 -6.13
CA LEU A 97 -5.25 -2.43 -5.18
C LEU A 97 -6.02 -3.40 -4.27
N HIS A 98 -7.14 -2.95 -3.71
CA HIS A 98 -8.00 -3.77 -2.84
C HIS A 98 -8.52 -5.01 -3.55
N GLU A 99 -9.04 -4.87 -4.77
CA GLU A 99 -9.49 -5.99 -5.60
C GLU A 99 -8.37 -7.03 -5.79
N VAL A 100 -7.16 -6.58 -6.16
CA VAL A 100 -6.00 -7.46 -6.39
C VAL A 100 -5.49 -8.09 -5.09
N ALA A 101 -5.47 -7.34 -3.98
CA ALA A 101 -5.05 -7.83 -2.67
C ALA A 101 -5.98 -8.95 -2.18
N CYS A 102 -7.30 -8.77 -2.31
CA CYS A 102 -8.28 -9.79 -1.96
C CYS A 102 -8.15 -11.05 -2.82
N LEU A 103 -7.87 -10.92 -4.12
CA LEU A 103 -7.57 -12.06 -4.99
C LEU A 103 -6.27 -12.76 -4.58
N GLY A 104 -5.24 -11.98 -4.28
CA GLY A 104 -3.96 -12.48 -3.77
C GLY A 104 -4.14 -13.26 -2.47
N PHE A 105 -4.95 -12.75 -1.54
CA PHE A 105 -5.21 -13.36 -0.24
C PHE A 105 -5.93 -14.70 -0.38
N LYS A 106 -6.93 -14.80 -1.28
CA LYS A 106 -7.58 -16.07 -1.60
C LYS A 106 -6.59 -17.14 -2.09
N LYS A 107 -5.55 -16.73 -2.83
CA LYS A 107 -4.54 -17.63 -3.42
C LYS A 107 -3.37 -17.93 -2.46
N TYR A 108 -3.02 -16.97 -1.61
CA TYR A 108 -1.86 -17.02 -0.73
C TYR A 108 -2.25 -16.55 0.69
N PRO A 109 -3.14 -17.27 1.39
CA PRO A 109 -3.77 -16.79 2.62
C PRO A 109 -2.82 -16.71 3.82
N THR A 110 -1.62 -17.27 3.73
CA THR A 110 -0.61 -17.24 4.79
C THR A 110 0.49 -16.22 4.53
N ASP A 111 0.47 -15.53 3.39
CA ASP A 111 1.51 -14.58 3.05
C ASP A 111 1.30 -13.25 3.78
N LYS A 112 2.23 -12.94 4.68
CA LYS A 112 2.18 -11.75 5.53
C LYS A 112 2.04 -10.45 4.73
N VAL A 113 2.71 -10.34 3.58
CA VAL A 113 2.69 -9.11 2.76
C VAL A 113 1.33 -8.93 2.11
N ILE A 114 0.76 -10.02 1.59
CA ILE A 114 -0.56 -10.00 0.97
C ILE A 114 -1.64 -9.67 2.00
N ILE A 115 -1.58 -10.25 3.21
CA ILE A 115 -2.53 -9.94 4.28
C ILE A 115 -2.42 -8.45 4.66
N ASN A 116 -1.20 -7.94 4.80
CA ASN A 116 -0.95 -6.52 5.08
C ASN A 116 -1.53 -5.62 3.97
N ASP A 117 -1.36 -5.99 2.69
CA ASP A 117 -1.94 -5.27 1.55
C ASP A 117 -3.49 -5.29 1.59
N VAL A 118 -4.12 -6.39 2.03
CA VAL A 118 -5.58 -6.43 2.23
C VAL A 118 -5.99 -5.45 3.33
N ILE A 119 -5.33 -5.49 4.50
CA ILE A 119 -5.65 -4.61 5.62
C ILE A 119 -5.52 -3.13 5.21
N GLU A 120 -4.38 -2.75 4.64
CA GLU A 120 -4.13 -1.36 4.24
C GLU A 120 -5.10 -0.88 3.15
N SER A 121 -5.42 -1.75 2.18
CA SER A 121 -6.36 -1.38 1.11
C SER A 121 -7.80 -1.30 1.61
N SER A 122 -8.23 -2.20 2.51
CA SER A 122 -9.54 -2.14 3.16
C SER A 122 -9.73 -0.87 3.98
N LEU A 123 -8.68 -0.41 4.68
CA LEU A 123 -8.68 0.89 5.37
C LEU A 123 -8.89 2.04 4.39
N ALA A 124 -8.18 2.02 3.26
CA ALA A 124 -8.25 3.07 2.26
C ALA A 124 -9.59 3.10 1.50
N THR A 125 -10.27 1.96 1.38
CA THR A 125 -11.56 1.83 0.71
C THR A 125 -12.75 1.78 1.67
N GLU A 126 -12.51 1.92 2.97
CA GLU A 126 -13.52 1.85 4.03
C GLU A 126 -14.34 0.55 4.02
N ASP A 127 -13.71 -0.57 3.61
CA ASP A 127 -14.32 -1.90 3.66
C ASP A 127 -14.10 -2.53 5.05
N ALA A 128 -14.97 -2.17 5.99
CA ALA A 128 -14.91 -2.64 7.37
C ALA A 128 -15.03 -4.17 7.50
N VAL A 129 -15.82 -4.81 6.63
CA VAL A 129 -16.04 -6.26 6.69
C VAL A 129 -14.78 -7.01 6.30
N THR A 130 -14.15 -6.62 5.19
CA THR A 130 -12.90 -7.25 4.77
C THR A 130 -11.76 -6.93 5.72
N LEU A 131 -11.74 -5.72 6.30
CA LEU A 131 -10.77 -5.32 7.30
C LEU A 131 -10.82 -6.21 8.54
N GLU A 132 -12.01 -6.39 9.14
CA GLU A 132 -12.21 -7.21 10.33
C GLU A 132 -11.75 -8.65 10.10
N LEU A 133 -12.15 -9.24 8.96
CA LEU A 133 -11.75 -10.59 8.59
C LEU A 133 -10.23 -10.73 8.41
N ALA A 134 -9.58 -9.74 7.78
CA ALA A 134 -8.15 -9.76 7.56
C ALA A 134 -7.35 -9.61 8.86
N LEU A 135 -7.83 -8.78 9.79
CA LEU A 135 -7.26 -8.59 11.12
C LEU A 135 -7.40 -9.85 11.98
N GLU A 136 -8.58 -10.46 12.03
CA GLU A 136 -8.77 -11.74 12.71
C GLU A 136 -7.82 -12.82 12.16
N HIS A 137 -7.67 -12.86 10.84
CA HIS A 137 -6.80 -13.83 10.18
C HIS A 137 -5.32 -13.58 10.50
N TRP A 138 -4.91 -12.31 10.60
CA TRP A 138 -3.59 -11.92 11.06
C TRP A 138 -3.30 -12.43 12.48
N HIS A 139 -4.22 -12.21 13.43
CA HIS A 139 -4.09 -12.71 14.80
C HIS A 139 -3.92 -14.22 14.85
N LYS A 140 -4.77 -14.95 14.10
CA LYS A 140 -4.73 -16.41 14.04
C LYS A 140 -3.39 -16.94 13.54
N LEU A 141 -2.74 -16.24 12.62
CA LEU A 141 -1.47 -16.70 12.02
C LEU A 141 -0.22 -16.22 12.75
N PHE A 142 -0.21 -14.99 13.26
CA PHE A 142 1.00 -14.35 13.77
C PHE A 142 1.01 -14.14 15.28
N ASN A 143 -0.12 -14.42 15.96
CA ASN A 143 -0.26 -14.33 17.41
C ASN A 143 0.20 -12.97 17.98
N GLN A 144 -0.08 -11.90 17.24
CA GLN A 144 0.24 -10.51 17.59
C GLN A 144 -0.76 -9.57 16.91
N PRO A 145 -1.06 -8.41 17.51
CA PRO A 145 -1.89 -7.40 16.86
C PRO A 145 -1.24 -6.88 15.58
N HIS A 146 -2.08 -6.50 14.63
CA HIS A 146 -1.62 -5.77 13.45
C HIS A 146 -1.31 -4.32 13.86
N PRO A 147 -0.27 -3.67 13.33
CA PRO A 147 0.03 -2.28 13.67
C PRO A 147 -1.16 -1.32 13.50
N SER A 148 -1.97 -1.52 12.45
CA SER A 148 -3.20 -0.72 12.25
C SER A 148 -4.24 -0.84 13.36
N GLU A 149 -4.31 -1.96 14.10
CA GLU A 149 -5.21 -2.08 15.26
C GLU A 149 -4.72 -1.27 16.45
N LEU A 150 -3.40 -1.21 16.64
CA LEU A 150 -2.80 -0.37 17.67
C LEU A 150 -3.15 1.10 17.42
N ILE A 151 -3.14 1.52 16.15
CA ILE A 151 -3.53 2.88 15.76
C ILE A 151 -5.01 3.16 16.07
N PHE A 152 -5.93 2.26 15.74
CA PHE A 152 -7.35 2.44 16.10
C PHE A 152 -7.57 2.54 17.60
N TYR A 153 -6.91 1.68 18.37
CA TYR A 153 -6.97 1.72 19.83
C TYR A 153 -6.44 3.05 20.38
N LEU A 154 -5.38 3.59 19.77
CA LEU A 154 -4.81 4.88 20.13
C LEU A 154 -5.74 6.04 19.75
N GLU A 155 -6.35 6.01 18.56
CA GLU A 155 -7.34 7.01 18.12
C GLU A 155 -8.57 7.02 19.05
N GLU A 156 -9.09 5.85 19.42
CA GLU A 156 -10.22 5.72 20.34
C GLU A 156 -9.86 6.19 21.76
N LYS A 157 -8.66 5.84 22.24
CA LYS A 157 -8.18 6.28 23.55
C LYS A 157 -8.02 7.80 23.61
N ILE A 158 -7.39 8.41 22.61
CA ILE A 158 -7.27 9.88 22.48
C ILE A 158 -8.67 10.50 22.45
N ALA A 159 -9.57 10.03 21.57
CA ALA A 159 -10.92 10.58 21.46
C ALA A 159 -11.73 10.46 22.76
N ASN A 160 -11.54 9.38 23.53
CA ASN A 160 -12.20 9.18 24.82
C ASN A 160 -11.57 10.05 25.93
N GLU A 161 -10.25 10.22 25.94
CA GLU A 161 -9.55 11.11 26.87
C GLU A 161 -9.92 12.58 26.60
N THR A 162 -9.99 13.01 25.32
CA THR A 162 -10.45 14.35 24.93
C THR A 162 -11.92 14.59 25.32
N LYS A 163 -12.80 13.59 25.17
CA LYS A 163 -14.20 13.71 25.63
C LYS A 163 -14.34 13.71 27.15
N ALA A 164 -13.45 13.03 27.85
CA ALA A 164 -13.46 12.92 29.30
C ALA A 164 -12.86 14.16 29.99
N THR A 165 -12.06 14.96 29.28
CA THR A 165 -11.31 16.06 29.88
C THR A 165 -11.54 17.38 29.15
N LYS A 166 -12.15 18.35 29.85
CA LYS A 166 -11.84 19.77 29.66
C LYS A 166 -10.46 20.06 30.28
N GLN A 167 -9.41 19.32 29.90
CA GLN A 167 -8.05 19.53 30.44
C GLN A 167 -7.13 20.12 29.38
N GLU A 168 -6.17 20.90 29.89
CA GLU A 168 -5.28 21.79 29.15
C GLU A 168 -4.38 21.03 28.15
N PRO A 169 -4.05 21.65 27.00
CA PRO A 169 -3.37 21.03 25.86
C PRO A 169 -2.01 20.35 26.15
N GLU A 170 -1.38 20.61 27.29
CA GLU A 170 -0.06 20.06 27.66
C GLU A 170 -0.10 18.55 27.97
N GLU A 171 -1.24 18.01 28.44
CA GLU A 171 -1.38 16.57 28.73
C GLU A 171 -1.57 15.73 27.44
N ILE A 172 -2.12 16.34 26.38
CA ILE A 172 -2.31 15.72 25.07
C ILE A 172 -0.96 15.56 24.35
N ASP A 173 -0.06 16.54 24.48
CA ASP A 173 1.28 16.49 23.91
C ASP A 173 2.16 15.39 24.54
N GLU A 174 2.00 15.12 25.84
CA GLU A 174 2.72 14.04 26.52
C GLU A 174 2.22 12.65 26.09
N ALA A 175 0.90 12.48 25.93
CA ALA A 175 0.30 11.25 25.40
C ALA A 175 0.72 10.99 23.94
N LEU A 176 0.70 12.01 23.08
CA LEU A 176 1.20 11.93 21.71
C LEU A 176 2.71 11.61 21.66
N GLY A 177 3.52 12.19 22.54
CA GLY A 177 4.96 11.93 22.63
C GLY A 177 5.31 10.50 23.05
N GLN A 178 4.55 9.90 23.97
CA GLN A 178 4.74 8.49 24.36
C GLN A 178 4.32 7.53 23.23
N VAL A 179 3.31 7.89 22.45
CA VAL A 179 2.81 7.10 21.32
C VAL A 179 3.73 7.17 20.11
N LEU A 180 4.29 8.34 19.78
CA LEU A 180 5.27 8.49 18.70
C LEU A 180 6.56 7.72 19.00
N ASN A 181 7.01 7.66 20.26
CA ASN A 181 8.14 6.83 20.69
C ASN A 181 7.92 5.32 20.48
N LEU A 182 6.67 4.84 20.52
CA LEU A 182 6.35 3.44 20.18
C LEU A 182 6.43 3.18 18.66
N SER A 183 6.21 4.22 17.84
CA SER A 183 6.27 4.14 16.37
C SER A 183 7.69 4.22 15.79
N GLU A 184 8.63 4.90 16.47
CA GLU A 184 10.01 5.06 15.98
C GLU A 184 10.81 3.74 15.93
N ASN A 185 10.34 2.68 16.62
CA ASN A 185 10.93 1.35 16.55
C ASN A 185 10.39 0.47 15.40
N ASN A 186 9.35 0.92 14.68
CA ASN A 186 8.81 0.23 13.50
C ASN A 186 8.92 1.15 12.28
N LEU A 187 10.13 1.22 11.74
CA LEU A 187 10.48 1.82 10.45
C LEU A 187 9.65 1.23 9.31
N PHE A 188 8.41 1.69 9.12
CA PHE A 188 7.69 1.88 7.84
C PHE A 188 6.19 2.10 8.13
N GLU A 189 5.75 3.31 8.44
CA GLU A 189 4.31 3.57 8.57
C GLU A 189 3.85 4.74 7.70
N SER A 190 3.44 4.33 6.50
CA SER A 190 2.45 4.91 5.59
C SER A 190 2.24 6.43 5.67
N ALA A 191 2.56 7.13 4.57
CA ALA A 191 2.16 8.53 4.38
C ALA A 191 0.65 8.78 4.59
N ILE A 192 -0.20 7.74 4.46
CA ILE A 192 -1.64 7.80 4.78
C ILE A 192 -1.86 7.88 6.30
N LEU A 193 -1.09 7.13 7.09
CA LEU A 193 -1.13 7.16 8.56
C LEU A 193 -0.65 8.51 9.10
N SER A 194 0.51 8.99 8.64
CA SER A 194 1.00 10.32 9.02
C SER A 194 0.02 11.43 8.63
N LYS A 195 -0.63 11.31 7.47
CA LYS A 195 -1.62 12.30 7.01
C LYS A 195 -2.93 12.25 7.82
N ARG A 196 -3.39 11.06 8.23
CA ARG A 196 -4.56 10.92 9.11
C ARG A 196 -4.30 11.46 10.52
N MET A 197 -3.16 11.13 11.13
CA MET A 197 -2.80 11.66 12.45
C MET A 197 -2.66 13.19 12.42
N LYS A 198 -2.03 13.75 11.38
CA LYS A 198 -1.94 15.21 11.20
C LYS A 198 -3.32 15.86 11.03
N LYS A 199 -4.21 15.23 10.26
CA LYS A 199 -5.57 15.74 10.08
C LYS A 199 -6.35 15.69 11.41
N LEU A 200 -6.27 14.58 12.14
CA LEU A 200 -6.93 14.43 13.43
C LEU A 200 -6.45 15.49 14.43
N ALA A 201 -5.13 15.71 14.52
CA ALA A 201 -4.54 16.74 15.38
C ALA A 201 -4.98 18.16 14.99
N GLN A 202 -5.12 18.43 13.69
CA GLN A 202 -5.61 19.71 13.17
C GLN A 202 -7.09 19.92 13.49
N ASP A 203 -7.94 18.91 13.24
CA ASP A 203 -9.38 18.96 13.52
C ASP A 203 -9.62 19.15 15.05
N LEU A 204 -8.79 18.51 15.89
CA LEU A 204 -8.78 18.68 17.36
C LEU A 204 -8.37 20.10 17.78
N ALA A 205 -7.34 20.67 17.16
CA ALA A 205 -6.91 22.04 17.45
C ALA A 205 -7.94 23.09 17.00
N ASP A 206 -8.66 22.82 15.91
CA ASP A 206 -9.71 23.71 15.40
C ASP A 206 -10.97 23.66 16.29
N GLU A 207 -11.32 22.50 16.85
CA GLU A 207 -12.44 22.37 17.82
C GLU A 207 -12.13 23.10 19.14
N ILE A 208 -10.89 23.09 19.61
CA ILE A 208 -10.48 23.80 20.85
C ILE A 208 -10.50 25.34 20.66
N ASN A 209 -10.21 25.84 19.45
CA ASN A 209 -10.15 27.28 19.16
C ASN A 209 -11.49 27.91 18.74
N CYS A 210 -12.57 27.12 18.60
CA CYS A 210 -13.89 27.64 18.23
C CYS A 210 -14.77 28.04 19.44
N ASP A 211 -14.28 27.87 20.67
CA ASP A 211 -14.99 28.17 21.92
C ASP A 211 -14.57 29.52 22.58
N ASP A 212 -13.81 30.38 21.87
CA ASP A 212 -13.49 31.78 22.27
C ASP A 212 -14.42 32.84 21.63
#